data_AF-A0A518G5H4-F1
#
_entry.id   AF-A0A518G5H4-F1
#
_cell.length_a   1.000
_cell.length_b   1.000
_cell.length_c   1.000
_cell.angle_alpha   90.00
_cell.angle_beta   90.00
_cell.angle_gamma   90.00
#
_symmetry.space_group_name_H-M   'P 1'
#
loop_
_entity.id
_entity.type
_entity.pdbx_description
1 polymer ?
#
loop_
_entity_poly.entity_id
_entity_poly.type
_entity_poly.pdbx_seq_one_letter_code
_entity_poly.pdbx_strand_id
1 'polypeptide(L)'
;MSDPTNASQTQVPRGFRFSLGTMLLWIAIGALTTNTIIMNRQVARLKHEVASQQPLSPEDVARQFEIRTTLGPITTTVKDVRYSLEADAYRVNFSWVDAASGSTWHSDIRLEHDGFGVYYGQIRIGPFIQPLGYTESFPVAVETPSSFAG
;
A
#
# COMPACT_ATOMS: atom_id res chain seq x y z
N MET A 1 55.62 66.54 -23.71
CA MET A 1 54.37 66.51 -22.93
C MET A 1 53.38 65.70 -23.76
N SER A 2 53.34 64.38 -23.54
CA SER A 2 52.36 63.65 -22.71
C SER A 2 51.17 63.24 -23.59
N ASP A 3 50.68 62.01 -23.69
CA ASP A 3 51.04 60.64 -23.31
C ASP A 3 50.04 59.79 -24.15
N PRO A 4 50.34 58.54 -24.53
CA PRO A 4 49.41 57.69 -25.28
C PRO A 4 48.36 57.09 -24.33
N THR A 5 47.54 56.17 -24.85
CA THR A 5 46.73 55.17 -24.11
C THR A 5 45.26 55.56 -23.85
N ASN A 6 44.34 54.95 -24.60
CA ASN A 6 43.20 54.35 -23.94
C ASN A 6 42.81 53.03 -24.61
N ALA A 7 42.80 52.01 -23.76
CA ALA A 7 42.83 50.60 -24.06
C ALA A 7 41.60 50.10 -24.84
N SER A 8 41.87 49.30 -25.87
CA SER A 8 40.95 48.28 -26.36
C SER A 8 40.53 47.39 -25.19
N GLN A 9 39.31 47.52 -24.69
CA GLN A 9 38.75 46.57 -23.73
C GLN A 9 38.46 45.27 -24.48
N THR A 10 39.43 44.36 -24.47
CA THR A 10 39.22 42.96 -24.85
C THR A 10 38.29 42.33 -23.82
N GLN A 11 37.04 42.04 -24.22
CA GLN A 11 36.15 41.20 -23.43
C GLN A 11 36.80 39.82 -23.26
N VAL A 12 37.26 39.52 -22.05
CA VAL A 12 37.71 38.19 -21.68
C VAL A 12 36.49 37.26 -21.73
N PRO A 13 36.50 36.17 -22.51
CA PRO A 13 35.40 35.22 -22.48
C PRO A 13 35.32 34.63 -21.07
N ARG A 14 34.18 34.82 -20.40
CA ARG A 14 33.88 34.11 -19.16
C ARG A 14 33.75 32.63 -19.51
N GLY A 15 34.88 31.92 -19.42
CA GLY A 15 34.89 30.47 -19.55
C GLY A 15 33.93 29.87 -18.53
N PHE A 16 33.06 28.97 -18.98
CA PHE A 16 32.20 28.18 -18.11
C PHE A 16 33.06 27.51 -17.04
N ARG A 17 33.00 28.00 -15.81
CA ARG A 17 33.66 27.36 -14.67
C ARG A 17 32.84 26.13 -14.32
N PHE A 18 33.14 25.00 -14.95
CA PHE A 18 32.65 23.69 -14.54
C PHE A 18 33.14 23.44 -13.12
N SER A 19 32.26 23.66 -12.13
CA SER A 19 32.57 23.35 -10.74
C SER A 19 32.51 21.84 -10.57
N LEU A 20 33.60 21.27 -10.05
CA LEU A 20 33.70 19.85 -9.71
C LEU A 20 32.54 19.42 -8.79
N GLY A 21 32.08 20.33 -7.91
CA GLY A 21 30.93 20.11 -7.04
C GLY A 21 29.62 19.95 -7.80
N THR A 22 29.41 20.67 -8.89
CA THR A 22 28.22 20.51 -9.75
C THR A 22 28.27 19.17 -10.48
N MET A 23 29.44 18.72 -10.92
CA MET A 23 29.62 17.41 -11.54
C MET A 23 29.35 16.27 -10.56
N LEU A 24 29.86 16.36 -9.33
CA LEU A 24 29.58 15.40 -8.26
C LEU A 24 28.08 15.37 -7.89
N LEU A 25 27.42 16.52 -7.85
CA LEU A 25 25.98 16.61 -7.61
C LEU A 25 25.19 15.85 -8.69
N TRP A 26 25.53 16.03 -9.97
CA TRP A 26 24.89 15.31 -11.08
C TRP A 26 25.12 13.80 -11.01
N ILE A 27 26.32 13.36 -10.61
CA ILE A 27 26.61 11.94 -10.39
C ILE A 27 25.75 11.39 -9.25
N ALA A 28 25.62 12.12 -8.14
CA ALA A 28 24.80 11.72 -7.01
C ALA A 28 23.31 11.62 -7.39
N ILE A 29 22.77 12.63 -8.12
CA ILE A 29 21.39 12.62 -8.63
C ILE A 29 21.18 11.45 -9.60
N GLY A 30 22.12 11.22 -10.51
CA GLY A 30 22.07 10.11 -11.46
C GLY A 30 22.08 8.76 -10.76
N ALA A 31 22.94 8.58 -9.76
CA ALA A 31 23.01 7.36 -8.95
C ALA A 31 21.71 7.14 -8.16
N LEU A 32 21.17 8.18 -7.51
CA LEU A 32 19.92 8.10 -6.77
C LEU A 32 18.75 7.72 -7.68
N THR A 33 18.65 8.39 -8.83
CA THR A 33 17.58 8.13 -9.81
C THR A 33 17.66 6.71 -10.36
N THR A 34 18.87 6.24 -10.69
CA THR A 34 19.09 4.88 -11.18
C THR A 34 18.71 3.86 -10.12
N ASN A 35 19.08 4.10 -8.85
CA ASN A 35 18.71 3.23 -7.74
C ASN A 35 17.19 3.17 -7.54
N THR A 36 16.51 4.31 -7.58
CA THR A 36 15.03 4.37 -7.50
C THR A 36 14.37 3.60 -8.64
N ILE A 37 14.89 3.71 -9.87
CA ILE A 37 14.35 2.97 -11.02
C ILE A 37 14.54 1.45 -10.84
N ILE A 38 15.73 1.02 -10.41
CA ILE A 38 16.02 -0.41 -10.16
C ILE A 38 15.10 -0.95 -9.07
N MET A 39 14.98 -0.22 -7.96
CA MET A 39 14.13 -0.59 -6.83
C MET A 39 12.65 -0.68 -7.25
N ASN A 40 12.14 0.28 -8.02
CA ASN A 40 10.78 0.22 -8.55
C ASN A 40 10.56 -0.98 -9.47
N ARG A 41 11.55 -1.35 -10.30
CA ARG A 41 11.45 -2.55 -11.15
C ARG A 41 11.46 -3.84 -10.33
N GLN A 42 12.26 -3.91 -9.27
CA GLN A 42 12.26 -5.06 -8.37
C GLN A 42 10.92 -5.18 -7.65
N VAL A 43 10.40 -4.09 -7.07
CA VAL A 43 9.08 -4.08 -6.43
C VAL A 43 7.98 -4.48 -7.43
N ALA A 44 8.01 -3.98 -8.66
CA ALA A 44 7.03 -4.36 -9.68
C ALA A 44 7.11 -5.85 -10.05
N ARG A 45 8.32 -6.43 -10.11
CA ARG A 45 8.50 -7.88 -10.33
C ARG A 45 7.98 -8.71 -9.16
N LEU A 46 8.31 -8.32 -7.93
CA LEU A 46 7.79 -8.98 -6.73
C LEU A 46 6.25 -8.90 -6.70
N LYS A 47 5.68 -7.73 -7.00
CA LYS A 47 4.22 -7.56 -7.11
C LYS A 47 3.62 -8.49 -8.17
N HIS A 48 4.26 -8.63 -9.33
CA HIS A 48 3.77 -9.54 -10.38
C HIS A 48 3.89 -11.01 -9.98
N GLU A 49 4.96 -11.40 -9.30
CA GLU A 49 5.16 -12.77 -8.82
C GLU A 49 4.16 -13.12 -7.71
N VAL A 50 3.87 -12.20 -6.80
CA VAL A 50 2.83 -12.36 -5.77
C VAL A 50 1.42 -12.30 -6.37
N ALA A 51 1.15 -11.39 -7.31
CA ALA A 51 -0.14 -11.32 -8.01
C ALA A 51 -0.41 -12.53 -8.92
N SER A 52 0.62 -13.32 -9.26
CA SER A 52 0.44 -14.59 -9.97
C SER A 52 -0.04 -15.74 -9.07
N GLN A 53 -0.10 -15.53 -7.75
CA GLN A 53 -0.73 -16.47 -6.84
C GLN A 53 -2.24 -16.49 -7.10
N GLN A 54 -2.83 -17.69 -7.09
CA GLN A 54 -4.27 -17.83 -7.22
C GLN A 54 -4.98 -17.11 -6.06
N PRO A 55 -6.12 -16.46 -6.33
CA PRO A 55 -6.96 -15.92 -5.27
C PRO A 55 -7.29 -17.03 -4.26
N LEU A 56 -7.28 -16.69 -2.97
CA LEU A 56 -7.74 -17.55 -1.89
C LEU A 56 -9.12 -18.15 -2.19
N SER A 57 -9.36 -19.36 -1.70
CA SER A 57 -10.70 -19.93 -1.76
C SER A 57 -11.68 -19.04 -0.95
N PRO A 58 -12.93 -18.87 -1.40
CA PRO A 58 -13.94 -18.15 -0.63
C PRO A 58 -14.10 -18.67 0.80
N GLU A 59 -13.91 -19.98 1.01
CA GLU A 59 -13.96 -20.65 2.31
C GLU A 59 -12.79 -20.22 3.21
N ASP A 60 -11.58 -20.10 2.67
CA ASP A 60 -10.42 -19.61 3.43
C ASP A 60 -10.57 -18.15 3.82
N VAL A 61 -11.07 -17.33 2.91
CA VAL A 61 -11.38 -15.92 3.20
C VAL A 61 -12.43 -15.83 4.30
N ALA A 62 -13.52 -16.60 4.21
CA ALA A 62 -14.56 -16.65 5.23
C ALA A 62 -13.98 -17.04 6.60
N ARG A 63 -13.22 -18.13 6.66
CA ARG A 63 -12.59 -18.62 7.89
C ARG A 63 -11.65 -17.59 8.52
N GLN A 64 -10.74 -17.02 7.73
CA GLN A 64 -9.81 -16.01 8.23
C GLN A 64 -10.57 -14.76 8.71
N PHE A 65 -11.58 -14.32 7.94
CA PHE A 65 -12.40 -13.18 8.29
C PHE A 65 -13.10 -13.38 9.64
N GLU A 66 -13.76 -14.53 9.85
CA GLU A 66 -14.43 -14.86 11.11
C GLU A 66 -13.46 -14.88 12.30
N ILE A 67 -12.27 -15.48 12.14
CA ILE A 67 -11.23 -15.52 13.17
C ILE A 67 -10.79 -14.10 13.56
N ARG A 68 -10.62 -13.21 12.57
CA ARG A 68 -10.12 -11.85 12.78
C ARG A 68 -11.18 -10.89 13.31
N THR A 69 -12.46 -11.19 13.10
CA THR A 69 -13.59 -10.29 13.43
C THR A 69 -14.45 -10.79 14.58
N THR A 70 -14.26 -12.04 15.03
CA THR A 70 -14.85 -12.55 16.28
C THR A 70 -13.92 -12.19 17.44
N LEU A 71 -14.25 -11.12 18.14
CA LEU A 71 -13.42 -10.54 19.20
C LEU A 71 -14.28 -10.00 20.34
N GLY A 72 -13.84 -10.26 21.58
CA GLY A 72 -14.52 -9.77 22.78
C GLY A 72 -16.00 -10.16 22.81
N PRO A 73 -16.94 -9.20 22.89
CA PRO A 73 -18.37 -9.48 22.91
C PRO A 73 -18.97 -9.77 21.51
N ILE A 74 -18.20 -9.58 20.43
CA ILE A 74 -18.68 -9.71 19.06
C ILE A 74 -18.37 -11.11 18.52
N THR A 75 -19.40 -11.82 18.07
CA THR A 75 -19.27 -13.07 17.31
C THR A 75 -19.67 -12.83 15.86
N THR A 76 -18.78 -13.12 14.92
CA THR A 76 -19.01 -12.89 13.49
C THR A 76 -19.21 -14.22 12.75
N THR A 77 -20.12 -14.22 11.78
CA THR A 77 -20.39 -15.36 10.89
C THR A 77 -20.51 -14.87 9.46
N VAL A 78 -19.70 -15.42 8.58
CA VAL A 78 -19.71 -15.10 7.15
C VAL A 78 -20.84 -15.87 6.48
N LYS A 79 -21.60 -15.18 5.62
CA LYS A 79 -22.75 -15.74 4.90
C LYS A 79 -22.41 -16.04 3.44
N ASP A 80 -21.60 -15.20 2.82
CA ASP A 80 -21.23 -15.32 1.42
C ASP A 80 -19.92 -14.56 1.16
N VAL A 81 -19.08 -15.12 0.30
CA VAL A 81 -17.82 -14.49 -0.13
C VAL A 81 -17.75 -14.57 -1.65
N ARG A 82 -17.55 -13.42 -2.29
CA ARG A 82 -17.44 -13.32 -3.76
C ARG A 82 -16.15 -12.63 -4.15
N TYR A 83 -15.39 -13.26 -5.02
CA TYR A 83 -14.19 -12.67 -5.61
C TYR A 83 -14.54 -11.96 -6.92
N SER A 84 -13.95 -10.78 -7.13
CA SER A 84 -14.01 -10.03 -8.39
C SER A 84 -12.62 -9.95 -9.01
N LEU A 85 -12.45 -10.62 -10.16
CA LEU A 85 -11.20 -10.62 -10.93
C LEU A 85 -10.83 -9.23 -11.46
N GLU A 86 -11.82 -8.45 -11.90
CA GLU A 86 -11.58 -7.11 -12.46
C GLU A 86 -11.06 -6.13 -11.40
N ALA A 87 -11.54 -6.29 -10.17
CA ALA A 87 -11.27 -5.38 -9.06
C ALA A 87 -10.18 -5.89 -8.11
N ASP A 88 -9.68 -7.10 -8.33
CA ASP A 88 -8.80 -7.87 -7.43
C ASP A 88 -9.22 -7.72 -5.95
N ALA A 89 -10.48 -8.05 -5.67
CA ALA A 89 -11.09 -7.80 -4.38
C ALA A 89 -12.14 -8.84 -4.01
N TYR A 90 -12.28 -9.10 -2.72
CA TYR A 90 -13.39 -9.88 -2.17
C TYR A 90 -14.49 -8.96 -1.68
N ARG A 91 -15.74 -9.36 -1.90
CA ARG A 91 -16.90 -8.88 -1.15
C ARG A 91 -17.29 -9.97 -0.16
N VAL A 92 -17.30 -9.63 1.12
CA VAL A 92 -17.67 -10.53 2.22
C VAL A 92 -18.98 -10.03 2.81
N ASN A 93 -20.03 -10.85 2.70
CA ASN A 93 -21.29 -10.63 3.39
C ASN A 93 -21.26 -11.40 4.71
N PHE A 94 -21.53 -10.73 5.83
CA PHE A 94 -21.43 -11.32 7.15
C PHE A 94 -22.55 -10.84 8.07
N SER A 95 -22.81 -11.63 9.11
CA SER A 95 -23.62 -11.25 10.25
C SER A 95 -22.77 -11.22 11.50
N TRP A 96 -23.13 -10.42 12.48
CA TRP A 96 -22.50 -10.46 13.80
C TRP A 96 -23.53 -10.35 14.90
N VAL A 97 -23.17 -10.90 16.06
CA VAL A 97 -23.95 -10.84 17.29
C VAL A 97 -23.11 -10.15 18.36
N ASP A 98 -23.70 -9.19 19.04
CA ASP A 98 -23.14 -8.60 20.26
C ASP A 98 -23.70 -9.34 21.47
N ALA A 99 -22.83 -9.95 22.27
CA ALA A 99 -23.21 -10.70 23.46
C ALA A 99 -23.92 -9.83 24.52
N ALA A 100 -23.69 -8.52 24.54
CA ALA A 100 -24.33 -7.62 25.51
C ALA A 100 -25.81 -7.37 25.17
N SER A 101 -26.13 -7.20 23.88
CA SER A 101 -27.49 -6.91 23.41
C SER A 101 -28.25 -8.12 22.85
N GLY A 102 -27.54 -9.22 22.55
CA GLY A 102 -28.09 -10.42 21.90
C GLY A 102 -28.61 -10.18 20.48
N SER A 103 -28.43 -8.98 19.93
CA SER A 103 -28.95 -8.59 18.63
C SER A 103 -28.05 -9.12 17.52
N THR A 104 -28.66 -9.56 16.42
CA THR A 104 -27.95 -9.98 15.22
C THR A 104 -28.08 -8.92 14.14
N TRP A 105 -26.95 -8.47 13.59
CA TRP A 105 -26.91 -7.54 12.47
C TRP A 105 -26.23 -8.17 11.26
N HIS A 106 -26.41 -7.53 10.11
CA HIS A 106 -25.91 -7.98 8.82
C HIS A 106 -25.25 -6.81 8.09
N SER A 107 -24.13 -7.07 7.41
CA SER A 107 -23.41 -6.08 6.61
C SER A 107 -22.54 -6.78 5.59
N ASP A 108 -22.04 -6.00 4.65
CA ASP A 108 -20.97 -6.41 3.76
C ASP A 108 -19.74 -5.52 3.90
N ILE A 109 -18.61 -6.02 3.43
CA ILE A 109 -17.34 -5.31 3.34
C ILE A 109 -16.60 -5.74 2.08
N ARG A 110 -15.86 -4.79 1.50
CA ARG A 110 -14.92 -5.06 0.42
C ARG A 110 -13.50 -5.18 1.00
N LEU A 111 -12.82 -6.26 0.67
CA LEU A 111 -11.40 -6.46 0.96
C LEU A 111 -10.62 -6.27 -0.34
N GLU A 112 -9.77 -5.25 -0.39
CA GLU A 112 -8.96 -4.91 -1.56
C GLU A 112 -7.56 -5.48 -1.41
N HIS A 113 -7.02 -6.04 -2.50
CA HIS A 113 -5.67 -6.57 -2.50
C HIS A 113 -4.64 -5.44 -2.45
N ASP A 114 -3.65 -5.55 -1.56
CA ASP A 114 -2.57 -4.58 -1.39
C ASP A 114 -1.41 -4.75 -2.40
N GLY A 115 -1.46 -5.82 -3.20
CA GLY A 115 -0.42 -6.22 -4.15
C GLY A 115 0.74 -7.01 -3.54
N PHE A 116 0.66 -7.36 -2.26
CA PHE A 116 1.67 -8.10 -1.49
C PHE A 116 1.10 -9.34 -0.80
N GLY A 117 -0.09 -9.81 -1.21
CA GLY A 117 -0.72 -11.00 -0.66
C GLY A 117 -1.63 -10.72 0.54
N VAL A 118 -2.03 -9.46 0.77
CA VAL A 118 -3.00 -9.13 1.82
C VAL A 118 -4.23 -8.49 1.19
N TYR A 119 -5.39 -8.97 1.59
CA TYR A 119 -6.68 -8.37 1.27
C TYR A 119 -7.18 -7.61 2.49
N TYR A 120 -7.28 -6.29 2.36
CA TYR A 120 -7.54 -5.37 3.47
C TYR A 120 -8.88 -4.65 3.32
N GLY A 121 -9.58 -4.46 4.42
CA GLY A 121 -10.78 -3.63 4.50
C GLY A 121 -11.00 -3.02 5.88
N GLN A 122 -11.98 -2.12 5.98
CA GLN A 122 -12.36 -1.46 7.23
C GLN A 122 -13.87 -1.60 7.49
N ILE A 123 -14.23 -2.12 8.66
CA ILE A 123 -15.61 -2.13 9.15
C ILE A 123 -15.87 -0.79 9.86
N ARG A 124 -16.85 -0.02 9.38
CA ARG A 124 -17.18 1.32 9.89
C ARG A 124 -18.57 1.37 10.55
N ILE A 125 -18.95 0.29 11.20
CA ILE A 125 -20.30 0.11 11.75
C ILE A 125 -20.25 0.38 13.25
N GLY A 126 -20.86 1.48 13.70
CA GLY A 126 -20.87 1.92 15.10
C GLY A 126 -21.15 0.78 16.10
N PRO A 127 -22.28 0.06 15.97
CA PRO A 127 -22.61 -1.08 16.84
C PRO A 127 -21.59 -2.22 16.84
N PHE A 128 -20.79 -2.37 15.79
CA PHE A 128 -19.70 -3.35 15.73
C PHE A 128 -18.43 -2.82 16.42
N ILE A 129 -18.05 -1.57 16.14
CA ILE A 129 -16.73 -1.02 16.52
C ILE A 129 -16.70 -0.46 17.95
N GLN A 130 -17.82 0.08 18.45
CA GLN A 130 -17.89 0.70 19.77
C GLN A 130 -17.65 -0.29 20.92
N PRO A 131 -18.23 -1.51 20.93
CA PRO A 131 -17.93 -2.50 21.96
C PRO A 131 -16.46 -2.96 21.98
N LEU A 132 -15.76 -2.79 20.86
CA LEU A 132 -14.34 -3.12 20.70
C LEU A 132 -13.41 -1.94 21.09
N GLY A 133 -13.96 -0.78 21.46
CA GLY A 133 -13.21 0.42 21.84
C GLY A 133 -12.69 1.26 20.66
N TYR A 134 -13.18 1.01 19.44
CA TYR A 134 -12.81 1.77 18.24
C TYR A 134 -13.78 2.94 18.01
N THR A 135 -13.26 4.07 17.54
CA THR A 135 -14.02 5.30 17.30
C THR A 135 -14.50 5.45 15.86
N GLU A 136 -13.69 5.04 14.88
CA GLU A 136 -13.97 5.29 13.45
C GLU A 136 -14.12 4.02 12.62
N SER A 137 -13.20 3.07 12.79
CA SER A 137 -13.19 1.85 12.00
C SER A 137 -12.44 0.71 12.68
N PHE A 138 -12.82 -0.52 12.37
CA PHE A 138 -12.12 -1.73 12.73
C PHE A 138 -11.42 -2.31 11.49
N PRO A 139 -10.08 -2.41 11.46
CA PRO A 139 -9.35 -2.95 10.32
C PRO A 139 -9.48 -4.48 10.26
N VAL A 140 -9.66 -5.01 9.05
CA VAL A 140 -9.69 -6.46 8.79
C VAL A 140 -8.71 -6.77 7.67
N ALA A 141 -7.91 -7.81 7.88
CA ALA A 141 -6.95 -8.30 6.90
C ALA A 141 -7.08 -9.81 6.76
N VAL A 142 -7.07 -10.28 5.51
CA VAL A 142 -6.98 -11.68 5.12
C VAL A 142 -5.68 -11.86 4.34
N GLU A 143 -4.88 -12.84 4.74
CA GLU A 143 -3.52 -13.03 4.24
C GLU A 143 -3.48 -14.26 3.32
N THR A 144 -2.85 -14.11 2.15
CA THR A 144 -2.49 -15.24 1.30
C THR A 144 -1.25 -15.92 1.86
N PRO A 145 -1.17 -17.26 1.85
CA PRO A 145 0.03 -17.97 2.23
C PRO A 145 1.24 -17.50 1.42
N SER A 146 2.30 -17.06 2.09
CA SER A 146 3.52 -16.66 1.40
C SER A 146 4.19 -17.88 0.77
N SER A 147 4.50 -17.83 -0.53
CA SER A 147 5.29 -18.84 -1.23
C SER A 147 6.76 -18.89 -0.79
N PHE A 148 7.20 -17.96 0.07
CA PHE A 148 8.57 -17.88 0.60
C PHE A 148 8.77 -18.59 1.94
N ALA A 149 7.71 -19.18 2.52
CA ALA A 149 7.80 -20.04 3.69
C ALA A 149 8.04 -21.49 3.24
N GLY A 150 9.23 -21.75 2.69
CA GLY A 150 9.72 -23.06 2.29
C GLY A 150 11.16 -23.25 2.71
#